data_AF-A0A5C9EU40-F1
#
_entry.id   AF-A0A5C9EU40-F1
#
_cell.length_a   1.000
_cell.length_b   1.000
_cell.length_c   1.000
_cell.angle_alpha   90.00
_cell.angle_beta   90.00
_cell.angle_gamma   90.00
#
_symmetry.space_group_name_H-M   'P 1'
#
loop_
_entity.id
_entity.type
_entity.pdbx_description
1 polymer ?
#
loop_
_entity_poly.entity_id
_entity_poly.type
_entity_poly.pdbx_seq_one_letter_code
_entity_poly.pdbx_strand_id
1 'polypeptide(L)'
;MENRLLNQFESVISREWLTEEINEPFEPLTHRELFDLTYHTANNVGTRCVFMKLYQDFKKGSRAILYSKNKTFLSIENLDDQLNAVCYYNDDEHANRLTNTIFPLLQERKTRFNNKEKEIKTQLLKSILVERKIDECANLVMLKDINRKIYFAIGDARESAAVVPLFMEAEGSRLVQLALNKWMATAQNLPPEESFPEERVPGLLKNLMQIKRWVLNLISSYLDKEE
;
A
#
# COMPACT_ATOMS: atom_id res chain seq x y z
N MET A 1 14.45 10.83 -11.00
CA MET A 1 14.68 11.66 -9.79
C MET A 1 14.80 10.71 -8.60
N GLU A 2 15.77 10.93 -7.71
CA GLU A 2 16.05 10.04 -6.59
C GLU A 2 14.98 10.12 -5.49
N ASN A 3 14.64 9.00 -4.85
CA ASN A 3 13.60 8.97 -3.82
C ASN A 3 14.14 9.53 -2.51
N ARG A 4 14.07 10.86 -2.35
CA ARG A 4 14.60 11.58 -1.18
C ARG A 4 14.08 11.06 0.15
N LEU A 5 12.81 10.66 0.23
CA LEU A 5 12.23 10.11 1.47
C LEU A 5 12.87 8.77 1.83
N LEU A 6 13.09 7.91 0.84
CA LEU A 6 13.78 6.64 1.07
C LEU A 6 15.24 6.87 1.48
N ASN A 7 15.95 7.77 0.80
CA ASN A 7 17.33 8.10 1.14
C ASN A 7 17.43 8.67 2.57
N GLN A 8 16.54 9.58 2.96
CA GLN A 8 16.46 10.11 4.33
C GLN A 8 16.17 8.99 5.34
N PHE A 9 15.28 8.06 4.97
CA PHE A 9 14.95 6.93 5.80
C PHE A 9 16.17 6.04 6.08
N GLU A 10 16.89 5.66 5.02
CA GLU A 10 18.05 4.76 5.10
C GLU A 10 19.28 5.42 5.73
N SER A 11 19.48 6.73 5.52
CA SER A 11 20.68 7.43 6.01
C SER A 11 20.59 7.92 7.45
N VAL A 12 19.41 8.38 7.88
CA VAL A 12 19.24 9.10 9.15
C VAL A 12 18.15 8.46 10.01
N ILE A 13 16.91 8.41 9.50
CA ILE A 13 15.72 8.13 10.31
C ILE A 13 15.78 6.73 10.93
N SER A 14 16.18 5.73 10.16
CA SER A 14 16.27 4.34 10.64
C SER A 14 17.27 4.12 11.78
N ARG A 15 18.11 5.11 12.09
CA ARG A 15 19.16 5.05 13.13
C ARG A 15 18.92 6.01 14.29
N GLU A 16 18.37 7.19 14.00
CA GLU A 16 18.35 8.31 14.94
C GLU A 16 16.98 8.63 15.52
N TRP A 17 15.89 8.18 14.88
CA TRP A 17 14.54 8.47 15.35
C TRP A 17 14.09 7.53 16.46
N LEU A 18 13.10 7.98 17.23
CA LEU A 18 12.42 7.14 18.21
C LEU A 18 11.62 6.05 17.48
N THR A 19 11.53 4.87 18.10
CA THR A 19 10.90 3.71 17.50
C THR A 19 9.95 2.97 18.43
N GLU A 20 8.86 2.50 17.85
CA GLU A 20 8.05 1.41 18.39
C GLU A 20 8.19 0.20 17.48
N GLU A 21 8.24 -0.97 18.08
CA GLU A 21 8.35 -2.23 17.37
C GLU A 21 7.28 -3.20 17.85
N ILE A 22 6.68 -3.92 16.89
CA ILE A 22 5.86 -5.09 17.16
C ILE A 22 6.40 -6.27 16.37
N ASN A 23 6.22 -7.45 16.95
CA ASN A 23 6.51 -8.72 16.33
C ASN A 23 5.25 -9.57 16.38
N GLU A 24 4.73 -9.96 15.22
CA GLU A 24 3.49 -10.72 15.10
C GLU A 24 3.79 -12.07 14.43
N PRO A 25 3.56 -13.20 15.12
CA PRO A 25 3.75 -14.53 14.54
C PRO A 25 2.89 -14.72 13.29
N PHE A 26 3.38 -15.48 12.31
CA PHE A 26 2.60 -15.73 11.09
C PHE A 26 1.31 -16.51 11.37
N GLU A 27 1.38 -17.58 12.17
CA GLU A 27 0.26 -18.47 12.42
C GLU A 27 -0.98 -17.73 12.98
N PRO A 28 -2.20 -18.06 12.50
CA PRO A 28 -2.54 -19.13 11.55
C PRO A 28 -2.41 -18.73 10.06
N LEU A 29 -1.90 -17.53 9.77
CA LEU A 29 -1.80 -16.99 8.42
C LEU A 29 -0.45 -17.33 7.77
N THR A 30 -0.41 -17.28 6.45
CA THR A 30 0.83 -17.34 5.69
C THR A 30 1.58 -16.01 5.74
N HIS A 31 2.87 -16.05 5.38
CA HIS A 31 3.74 -14.87 5.23
C HIS A 31 3.12 -13.76 4.38
N ARG A 32 2.51 -14.15 3.25
CA ARG A 32 1.83 -13.22 2.36
C ARG A 32 0.61 -12.60 3.01
N GLU A 33 -0.23 -13.42 3.61
CA GLU A 33 -1.49 -12.96 4.20
C GLU A 33 -1.25 -11.96 5.32
N LEU A 34 -0.33 -12.27 6.25
CA LEU A 34 -0.03 -11.35 7.34
C LEU A 34 0.64 -10.07 6.84
N PHE A 35 1.54 -10.16 5.86
CA PHE A 35 2.17 -8.98 5.26
C PHE A 35 1.15 -8.06 4.59
N ASP A 36 0.29 -8.61 3.73
CA ASP A 36 -0.73 -7.83 3.02
C ASP A 36 -1.75 -7.24 4.02
N LEU A 37 -2.16 -7.97 5.05
CA LEU A 37 -3.04 -7.43 6.11
C LEU A 37 -2.37 -6.31 6.92
N THR A 38 -1.10 -6.47 7.26
CA THR A 38 -0.34 -5.43 7.99
C THR A 38 -0.19 -4.19 7.13
N TYR A 39 0.13 -4.36 5.84
CA TYR A 39 0.19 -3.27 4.88
C TYR A 39 -1.14 -2.50 4.84
N HIS A 40 -2.26 -3.21 4.61
CA HIS A 40 -3.59 -2.60 4.55
C HIS A 40 -3.97 -1.88 5.85
N THR A 41 -3.62 -2.48 7.00
CA THR A 41 -3.95 -1.93 8.32
C THR A 41 -3.18 -0.66 8.65
N ALA A 42 -1.92 -0.58 8.21
CA ALA A 42 -1.11 0.62 8.36
C ALA A 42 -1.43 1.70 7.31
N ASN A 43 -2.01 1.32 6.18
CA ASN A 43 -2.20 2.22 5.06
C ASN A 43 -3.47 3.06 5.20
N ASN A 44 -3.41 4.28 4.69
CA ASN A 44 -4.55 5.19 4.57
C ASN A 44 -4.31 6.17 3.42
N VAL A 45 -5.30 7.00 3.11
CA VAL A 45 -5.22 7.97 2.00
C VAL A 45 -4.02 8.92 2.12
N GLY A 46 -3.61 9.26 3.34
CA GLY A 46 -2.45 10.13 3.59
C GLY A 46 -1.12 9.39 3.74
N THR A 47 -1.10 8.06 3.58
CA THR A 47 0.11 7.26 3.61
C THR A 47 0.62 7.03 2.19
N ARG A 48 1.94 7.00 2.02
CA ARG A 48 2.64 6.73 0.77
C ARG A 48 3.55 5.53 0.95
N CYS A 49 3.47 4.55 0.07
CA CYS A 49 4.51 3.53 -0.03
C CYS A 49 5.73 4.11 -0.75
N VAL A 50 6.82 4.35 -0.02
CA VAL A 50 8.05 4.90 -0.58
C VAL A 50 9.02 3.81 -1.02
N PHE A 51 8.87 2.59 -0.51
CA PHE A 51 9.68 1.44 -0.90
C PHE A 51 8.89 0.14 -0.74
N MET A 52 9.09 -0.77 -1.69
CA MET A 52 8.53 -2.11 -1.68
C MET A 52 9.53 -3.06 -2.31
N LYS A 53 9.87 -4.13 -1.60
CA LYS A 53 10.68 -5.24 -2.10
C LYS A 53 10.05 -6.53 -1.64
N LEU A 54 9.62 -7.36 -2.58
CA LEU A 54 8.95 -8.62 -2.30
C LEU A 54 9.76 -9.76 -2.87
N TYR A 55 10.06 -10.74 -2.04
CA TYR A 55 10.61 -12.02 -2.49
C TYR A 55 9.47 -12.97 -2.85
N GLN A 56 9.78 -14.01 -3.61
CA GLN A 56 8.81 -15.05 -3.95
C GLN A 56 8.13 -15.59 -2.69
N ASP A 57 6.81 -15.72 -2.73
CA ASP A 57 5.96 -16.14 -1.59
C ASP A 57 6.11 -15.29 -0.33
N PHE A 58 6.57 -14.05 -0.48
CA PHE A 58 6.78 -13.11 0.63
C PHE A 58 7.74 -13.67 1.69
N LYS A 59 8.73 -14.47 1.27
CA LYS A 59 9.78 -14.98 2.16
C LYS A 59 10.53 -13.85 2.87
N LYS A 60 11.34 -14.25 3.86
CA LYS A 60 12.21 -13.37 4.64
C LYS A 60 12.88 -12.29 3.81
N GLY A 61 12.90 -11.07 4.36
CA GLY A 61 13.43 -9.87 3.72
C GLY A 61 12.43 -9.18 2.79
N SER A 62 11.21 -9.72 2.63
CA SER A 62 10.13 -8.99 1.98
C SER A 62 9.76 -7.81 2.86
N ARG A 63 9.85 -6.60 2.31
CA ARG A 63 9.81 -5.35 3.07
C ARG A 63 9.03 -4.26 2.35
N ALA A 64 8.26 -3.50 3.12
CA ALA A 64 7.65 -2.24 2.70
C ALA A 64 8.08 -1.11 3.65
N ILE A 65 8.21 0.10 3.11
CA ILE A 65 8.37 1.32 3.91
C ILE A 65 7.26 2.29 3.52
N LEU A 66 6.45 2.63 4.50
CA LEU A 66 5.34 3.56 4.40
C LEU A 66 5.74 4.88 5.05
N TYR A 67 5.37 6.00 4.42
CA TYR A 67 5.52 7.35 4.96
C TYR A 67 4.15 7.98 5.10
N SER A 68 3.81 8.47 6.29
CA SER A 68 2.51 9.06 6.57
C SER A 68 2.52 10.58 6.41
N LYS A 69 1.35 11.19 6.18
CA LYS A 69 1.16 12.66 6.20
C LYS A 69 1.60 13.30 7.53
N ASN A 70 1.63 12.50 8.60
CA ASN A 70 2.06 12.87 9.94
C ASN A 70 3.60 12.83 10.09
N LYS A 71 4.33 12.68 8.98
CA LYS A 71 5.79 12.61 8.94
C LYS A 71 6.42 11.43 9.69
N THR A 72 5.65 10.37 9.96
CA THR A 72 6.17 9.11 10.50
C THR A 72 6.47 8.11 9.41
N PHE A 73 7.39 7.18 9.68
CA PHE A 73 7.66 6.04 8.81
C PHE A 73 7.20 4.75 9.48
N LEU A 74 6.70 3.80 8.69
CA LEU A 74 6.46 2.43 9.15
C LEU A 74 7.20 1.47 8.21
N SER A 75 8.11 0.70 8.77
CA SER A 75 8.74 -0.44 8.09
C SER A 75 7.95 -1.69 8.43
N ILE A 76 7.61 -2.49 7.42
CA ILE A 76 6.98 -3.81 7.57
C ILE A 76 7.93 -4.80 6.93
N GLU A 77 8.38 -5.81 7.65
CA GLU A 77 9.36 -6.79 7.16
C GLU A 77 8.99 -8.21 7.62
N ASN A 78 9.00 -9.15 6.68
CA ASN A 78 8.92 -10.57 7.03
C ASN A 78 10.29 -11.07 7.49
N LEU A 79 10.35 -11.61 8.70
CA LEU A 79 11.48 -12.37 9.22
C LEU A 79 11.27 -13.86 8.97
N ASP A 80 12.02 -14.74 9.64
CA ASP A 80 11.91 -16.19 9.46
C ASP A 80 10.55 -16.74 9.98
N ASP A 81 10.17 -16.38 11.22
CA ASP A 81 8.99 -16.97 11.89
C ASP A 81 7.88 -15.95 12.21
N GLN A 82 8.16 -14.66 12.01
CA GLN A 82 7.25 -13.58 12.37
C GLN A 82 7.34 -12.41 11.39
N LEU A 83 6.28 -11.60 11.36
CA LEU A 83 6.30 -10.29 10.76
C LEU A 83 6.79 -9.27 11.80
N ASN A 84 7.72 -8.43 11.40
CA ASN A 84 8.21 -7.30 12.16
C ASN A 84 7.64 -6.00 11.60
N ALA A 85 7.08 -5.14 12.46
CA ALA A 85 6.73 -3.79 12.06
C ALA A 85 7.35 -2.77 13.01
N VAL A 86 8.01 -1.75 12.45
CA VAL A 86 8.71 -0.71 13.20
C VAL A 86 8.20 0.65 12.76
N CYS A 87 7.65 1.42 13.69
CA CYS A 87 7.22 2.80 13.48
C CYS A 87 8.32 3.75 13.95
N TYR A 88 8.72 4.69 13.10
CA TYR A 88 9.73 5.71 13.37
C TYR A 88 9.05 7.08 13.45
N TYR A 89 9.32 7.81 14.52
CA TYR A 89 8.75 9.12 14.80
C TYR A 89 9.76 10.04 15.49
N ASN A 90 9.50 11.35 15.46
CA ASN A 90 10.41 12.38 15.96
C ASN A 90 9.79 13.28 17.05
N ASP A 91 8.57 12.97 17.49
CA ASP A 91 7.87 13.64 18.59
C ASP A 91 7.01 12.65 19.40
N ASP A 92 6.74 12.99 20.66
CA ASP A 92 5.92 12.15 21.56
C ASP A 92 4.43 12.15 21.18
N GLU A 93 3.98 13.10 20.35
CA GLU A 93 2.58 13.17 19.90
C GLU A 93 2.19 11.91 19.12
N HIS A 94 3.15 11.32 18.40
CA HIS A 94 2.91 10.17 17.53
C HIS A 94 3.41 8.85 18.14
N ALA A 95 3.91 8.92 19.37
CA ALA A 95 4.25 7.77 20.17
C ALA A 95 3.01 6.92 20.50
N ASN A 96 3.27 5.64 20.72
CA ASN A 96 2.35 4.54 20.94
C ASN A 96 1.32 4.32 19.83
N ARG A 97 1.43 4.96 18.65
CA ARG A 97 0.48 4.76 17.56
C ARG A 97 0.51 3.33 17.02
N LEU A 98 1.71 2.73 16.95
CA LEU A 98 1.83 1.35 16.50
C LEU A 98 1.14 0.42 17.49
N THR A 99 1.46 0.57 18.78
CA THR A 99 0.99 -0.30 19.86
C THR A 99 -0.50 -0.11 20.20
N ASN A 100 -1.00 1.13 20.20
CA ASN A 100 -2.35 1.45 20.68
C ASN A 100 -3.40 1.50 19.56
N THR A 101 -3.00 1.59 18.29
CA THR A 101 -3.95 1.76 17.18
C THR A 101 -3.75 0.72 16.08
N ILE A 102 -2.55 0.62 15.52
CA ILE A 102 -2.31 -0.25 14.36
C ILE A 102 -2.33 -1.72 14.78
N PHE A 103 -1.62 -2.05 15.86
CA PHE A 103 -1.45 -3.44 16.29
C PHE A 103 -2.75 -4.09 16.79
N PRO A 104 -3.59 -3.45 17.65
CA PRO A 104 -4.85 -4.04 18.07
C PRO A 104 -5.80 -4.30 16.90
N LEU A 105 -5.86 -3.35 15.96
CA LEU A 105 -6.65 -3.50 14.74
C LEU A 105 -6.11 -4.63 13.84
N LEU A 106 -4.79 -4.79 13.75
CA LEU A 106 -4.18 -5.91 13.01
C LEU A 106 -4.56 -7.25 13.63
N GLN A 107 -4.53 -7.38 14.97
CA GLN A 107 -4.90 -8.63 15.65
C GLN A 107 -6.38 -9.00 15.42
N GLU A 108 -7.26 -7.99 15.48
CA GLU A 108 -8.68 -8.15 15.18
C GLU A 108 -8.88 -8.60 13.72
N ARG A 109 -8.23 -7.91 12.77
CA ARG A 109 -8.28 -8.23 11.34
C ARG A 109 -7.67 -9.58 11.01
N LYS A 110 -6.59 -9.97 11.69
CA LYS A 110 -5.97 -11.29 11.56
C LYS A 110 -6.95 -12.39 11.95
N THR A 111 -7.64 -12.21 13.07
CA THR A 111 -8.69 -13.14 13.54
C THR A 111 -9.86 -13.20 12.56
N ARG A 112 -10.41 -12.05 12.17
CA ARG A 112 -11.52 -11.97 11.21
C ARG A 112 -11.15 -12.60 9.87
N PHE A 113 -9.99 -12.23 9.32
CA PHE A 113 -9.52 -12.77 8.05
C PHE A 113 -9.37 -14.28 8.13
N ASN A 114 -8.81 -14.83 9.22
CA ASN A 114 -8.64 -16.27 9.37
C ASN A 114 -9.97 -17.04 9.33
N ASN A 115 -11.05 -16.45 9.85
CA ASN A 115 -12.36 -17.08 9.87
C ASN A 115 -13.10 -17.01 8.52
N LYS A 116 -12.63 -16.19 7.58
CA LYS A 116 -13.27 -16.04 6.25
C LYS A 116 -13.05 -17.27 5.37
N GLU A 117 -14.01 -17.49 4.49
CA GLU A 117 -13.91 -18.50 3.45
C GLU A 117 -12.70 -18.24 2.52
N LYS A 118 -12.12 -19.32 2.01
CA LYS A 118 -10.93 -19.28 1.13
C LYS A 118 -11.12 -18.37 -0.08
N GLU A 119 -12.31 -18.37 -0.65
CA GLU A 119 -12.63 -17.52 -1.80
C GLU A 119 -12.56 -16.04 -1.42
N ILE A 120 -13.22 -15.63 -0.33
CA ILE A 120 -13.19 -14.25 0.15
C ILE A 120 -11.77 -13.84 0.54
N LYS A 121 -10.99 -14.69 1.22
CA LYS A 121 -9.57 -14.45 1.51
C LYS A 121 -8.79 -14.12 0.24
N THR A 122 -8.97 -14.93 -0.80
CA THR A 122 -8.31 -14.75 -2.10
C THR A 122 -8.68 -13.41 -2.73
N GLN A 123 -9.97 -13.03 -2.68
CA GLN A 123 -10.45 -11.78 -3.25
C GLN A 123 -9.96 -10.56 -2.47
N LEU A 124 -9.89 -10.64 -1.13
CA LEU A 124 -9.30 -9.61 -0.26
C LEU A 124 -7.82 -9.40 -0.57
N LEU A 125 -7.02 -10.47 -0.63
CA LEU A 125 -5.58 -10.38 -0.96
C LEU A 125 -5.33 -9.77 -2.34
N LYS A 126 -6.15 -10.13 -3.34
CA LYS A 126 -6.04 -9.51 -4.67
C LYS A 126 -6.46 -8.04 -4.65
N SER A 127 -7.44 -7.66 -3.82
CA SER A 127 -7.83 -6.26 -3.64
C SER A 127 -6.73 -5.43 -2.96
N ILE A 128 -6.05 -6.00 -1.95
CA ILE A 128 -4.87 -5.38 -1.32
C ILE A 128 -3.71 -5.23 -2.33
N LEU A 129 -3.56 -6.17 -3.27
CA LEU A 129 -2.61 -5.99 -4.38
C LEU A 129 -2.97 -4.74 -5.22
N VAL A 130 -4.25 -4.50 -5.52
CA VAL A 130 -4.67 -3.27 -6.23
C VAL A 130 -4.28 -2.02 -5.43
N GLU A 131 -4.52 -2.02 -4.12
CA GLU A 131 -4.09 -0.93 -3.23
C GLU A 131 -2.59 -0.63 -3.35
N ARG A 132 -1.74 -1.67 -3.27
CA ARG A 132 -0.28 -1.53 -3.43
C ARG A 132 0.11 -0.97 -4.79
N LYS A 133 -0.57 -1.40 -5.86
CA LYS A 133 -0.33 -0.89 -7.22
C LYS A 133 -0.74 0.58 -7.40
N ILE A 134 -1.82 1.00 -6.75
CA ILE A 134 -2.20 2.42 -6.70
C ILE A 134 -1.15 3.25 -5.95
N ASP A 135 -0.61 2.73 -4.85
CA ASP A 135 0.47 3.40 -4.10
C ASP A 135 1.78 3.48 -4.88
N GLU A 136 2.17 2.41 -5.58
CA GLU A 136 3.30 2.39 -6.49
C GLU A 136 3.16 3.47 -7.56
N CYS A 137 1.99 3.54 -8.21
CA CYS A 137 1.70 4.58 -9.20
C CYS A 137 1.79 5.99 -8.59
N ALA A 138 1.20 6.22 -7.42
CA ALA A 138 1.26 7.52 -6.75
C ALA A 138 2.70 7.91 -6.42
N ASN A 139 3.51 6.97 -5.94
CA ASN A 139 4.92 7.18 -5.64
C ASN A 139 5.72 7.58 -6.89
N LEU A 140 5.55 6.88 -8.02
CA LEU A 140 6.22 7.20 -9.28
C LEU A 140 5.85 8.58 -9.82
N VAL A 141 4.57 8.95 -9.75
CA VAL A 141 4.06 10.26 -10.17
C VAL A 141 4.65 11.37 -9.29
N MET A 142 4.72 11.18 -7.97
CA MET A 142 5.36 12.14 -7.07
C MET A 142 6.86 12.30 -7.32
N LEU A 143 7.55 11.24 -7.74
CA LEU A 143 8.96 11.29 -8.13
C LEU A 143 9.19 11.85 -9.53
N LYS A 144 8.11 12.15 -10.28
CA LYS A 144 8.17 12.57 -11.69
C LYS A 144 9.06 11.61 -12.50
N ASP A 145 8.91 10.30 -12.24
CA ASP A 145 9.63 9.26 -12.98
C ASP A 145 9.20 9.27 -14.46
N ILE A 146 9.85 8.47 -15.29
CA ILE A 146 9.61 8.47 -16.74
C ILE A 146 8.18 8.04 -17.09
N ASN A 147 7.60 8.66 -18.12
CA ASN A 147 6.23 8.43 -18.56
C ASN A 147 5.92 6.94 -18.79
N ARG A 148 6.86 6.18 -19.35
CA ARG A 148 6.74 4.74 -19.57
C ARG A 148 6.46 3.96 -18.29
N LYS A 149 7.18 4.25 -17.19
CA LYS A 149 6.98 3.55 -15.91
C LYS A 149 5.62 3.89 -15.30
N ILE A 150 5.20 5.15 -15.40
CA ILE A 150 3.88 5.57 -14.91
C ILE A 150 2.76 4.92 -15.72
N TYR A 151 2.89 4.87 -17.05
CA TYR A 151 1.97 4.14 -17.92
C TYR A 151 1.83 2.67 -17.47
N PHE A 152 2.94 1.96 -17.28
CA PHE A 152 2.91 0.57 -16.84
C PHE A 152 2.31 0.42 -15.43
N ALA A 153 2.66 1.29 -14.48
CA ALA A 153 2.10 1.23 -13.13
C ALA A 153 0.57 1.45 -13.11
N ILE A 154 0.05 2.35 -13.95
CA ILE A 154 -1.40 2.53 -14.12
C ILE A 154 -2.02 1.27 -14.76
N GLY A 155 -1.37 0.71 -15.78
CA GLY A 155 -1.78 -0.52 -16.44
C GLY A 155 -1.89 -1.69 -15.46
N ASP A 156 -0.84 -1.95 -14.69
CA ASP A 156 -0.79 -2.97 -13.64
C ASP A 156 -1.93 -2.82 -12.63
N ALA A 157 -2.18 -1.60 -12.14
CA ALA A 157 -3.26 -1.32 -11.20
C ALA A 157 -4.63 -1.63 -11.83
N ARG A 158 -4.84 -1.22 -13.08
CA ARG A 158 -6.07 -1.44 -13.84
C ARG A 158 -6.33 -2.93 -14.10
N GLU A 159 -5.33 -3.65 -14.57
CA GLU A 159 -5.42 -5.08 -14.87
C GLU A 159 -5.64 -5.90 -13.61
N SER A 160 -4.88 -5.60 -12.55
CA SER A 160 -5.06 -6.25 -11.24
C SER A 160 -6.48 -6.04 -10.71
N ALA A 161 -7.05 -4.84 -10.88
CA ALA A 161 -8.42 -4.56 -10.46
C ALA A 161 -9.48 -5.28 -11.33
N ALA A 162 -9.23 -5.42 -12.63
CA ALA A 162 -10.19 -6.01 -13.57
C ALA A 162 -10.45 -7.50 -13.35
N VAL A 163 -9.54 -8.21 -12.68
CA VAL A 163 -9.59 -9.65 -12.46
C VAL A 163 -10.08 -10.06 -11.06
N VAL A 164 -10.57 -9.11 -10.26
CA VAL A 164 -11.09 -9.36 -8.90
C VAL A 164 -12.61 -9.19 -8.90
N PRO A 165 -13.40 -10.26 -8.75
CA PRO A 165 -14.86 -10.17 -8.73
C PRO A 165 -15.40 -9.20 -7.67
N LEU A 166 -14.95 -9.30 -6.41
CA LEU A 166 -15.28 -8.40 -5.30
C LEU A 166 -15.05 -6.92 -5.66
N PHE A 167 -14.02 -6.63 -6.45
CA PHE A 167 -13.75 -5.30 -6.94
C PHE A 167 -14.70 -4.90 -8.06
N MET A 168 -14.87 -5.76 -9.07
CA MET A 168 -15.62 -5.44 -10.28
C MET A 168 -17.13 -5.34 -10.04
N GLU A 169 -17.66 -6.10 -9.10
CA GLU A 169 -19.06 -6.11 -8.70
C GLU A 169 -19.42 -4.97 -7.74
N ALA A 170 -18.42 -4.36 -7.08
CA ALA A 170 -18.63 -3.26 -6.15
C ALA A 170 -19.11 -1.98 -6.85
N GLU A 171 -19.97 -1.23 -6.16
CA GLU A 171 -20.43 0.06 -6.64
C GLU A 171 -19.27 1.05 -6.81
N GLY A 172 -19.18 1.67 -7.99
CA GLY A 172 -18.11 2.61 -8.34
C GLY A 172 -16.92 1.98 -9.06
N SER A 173 -16.85 0.64 -9.20
CA SER A 173 -15.77 -0.06 -9.90
C SER A 173 -15.55 0.46 -11.33
N ARG A 174 -16.65 0.73 -12.06
CA ARG A 174 -16.62 1.29 -13.42
C ARG A 174 -15.97 2.67 -13.48
N LEU A 175 -16.21 3.51 -12.47
CA LEU A 175 -15.61 4.85 -12.41
C LEU A 175 -14.11 4.75 -12.16
N VAL A 176 -13.69 3.83 -11.28
CA VAL A 176 -12.26 3.55 -11.04
C VAL A 176 -11.59 3.07 -12.32
N GLN A 177 -12.16 2.08 -13.00
CA GLN A 177 -11.65 1.55 -14.27
C GLN A 177 -11.55 2.64 -15.36
N LEU A 178 -12.58 3.49 -15.47
CA LEU A 178 -12.59 4.61 -16.42
C LEU A 178 -11.50 5.64 -16.09
N ALA A 179 -11.33 5.99 -14.82
CA ALA A 179 -10.32 6.94 -14.38
C ALA A 179 -8.89 6.42 -14.66
N LEU A 180 -8.61 5.16 -14.32
CA LEU A 180 -7.33 4.52 -14.64
C LEU A 180 -7.09 4.46 -16.14
N ASN A 181 -8.10 4.06 -16.93
CA ASN A 181 -7.98 4.01 -18.39
C ASN A 181 -7.68 5.38 -19.01
N LYS A 182 -8.35 6.44 -18.54
CA LYS A 182 -8.11 7.82 -19.01
C LYS A 182 -6.67 8.26 -18.74
N TRP A 183 -6.16 7.99 -17.54
CA TRP A 183 -4.78 8.35 -17.18
C TRP A 183 -3.74 7.48 -17.87
N MET A 184 -4.03 6.20 -18.10
CA MET A 184 -3.19 5.31 -18.89
C MET A 184 -3.06 5.82 -20.33
N ALA A 185 -4.17 6.14 -20.99
CA ALA A 185 -4.15 6.75 -22.34
C ALA A 185 -3.43 8.11 -22.35
N THR A 186 -3.58 8.88 -21.27
CA THR A 186 -2.87 10.16 -21.12
C THR A 186 -1.35 9.95 -21.06
N ALA A 187 -0.89 9.00 -20.25
CA ALA A 187 0.54 8.67 -20.11
C ALA A 187 1.11 8.05 -21.38
N GLN A 188 0.34 7.23 -22.09
CA GLN A 188 0.73 6.61 -23.36
C GLN A 188 1.05 7.63 -24.46
N ASN A 189 0.35 8.76 -24.47
CA ASN A 189 0.53 9.82 -25.46
C ASN A 189 1.69 10.79 -25.14
N LEU A 190 2.39 10.59 -24.01
CA LEU A 190 3.56 11.38 -23.64
C LEU A 190 4.85 10.70 -24.16
N PRO A 191 5.93 11.46 -24.40
CA PRO A 191 7.23 10.89 -24.76
C PRO A 191 7.72 9.88 -23.70
N PRO A 192 7.97 8.59 -24.03
CA PRO A 192 8.12 7.53 -23.03
C PRO A 192 9.27 7.70 -22.04
N GLU A 193 10.40 8.27 -22.49
CA GLU A 193 11.63 8.41 -21.70
C GLU A 193 11.78 9.79 -21.05
N GLU A 194 10.78 10.67 -21.20
CA GLU A 194 10.74 11.95 -20.49
C GLU A 194 10.09 11.81 -19.12
N SER A 195 10.46 12.70 -18.20
CA SER A 195 9.82 12.81 -16.89
C SER A 195 8.34 13.17 -17.03
N PHE A 196 7.53 12.68 -16.09
CA PHE A 196 6.12 13.01 -16.04
C PHE A 196 5.89 14.53 -15.90
N PRO A 197 5.02 15.13 -16.72
CA PRO A 197 4.83 16.58 -16.73
C PRO A 197 4.31 17.10 -15.38
N GLU A 198 4.95 18.15 -14.86
CA GLU A 198 4.66 18.69 -13.53
C GLU A 198 3.22 19.19 -13.39
N GLU A 199 2.69 19.78 -14.45
CA GLU A 199 1.33 20.32 -14.49
C GLU A 199 0.25 19.24 -14.43
N ARG A 200 0.60 17.99 -14.76
CA ARG A 200 -0.32 16.84 -14.72
C ARG A 200 -0.28 16.07 -13.40
N VAL A 201 0.79 16.24 -12.60
CA VAL A 201 0.97 15.58 -11.31
C VAL A 201 -0.23 15.79 -10.37
N PRO A 202 -0.74 17.01 -10.13
CA PRO A 202 -1.85 17.22 -9.19
C PRO A 202 -3.14 16.51 -9.63
N GLY A 203 -3.42 16.49 -10.94
CA GLY A 203 -4.61 15.85 -11.48
C GLY A 203 -4.59 14.34 -11.29
N LEU A 204 -3.46 13.70 -11.62
CA LEU A 204 -3.31 12.25 -11.50
C LEU A 204 -3.30 11.84 -10.02
N LEU A 205 -2.55 12.52 -9.16
CA LEU A 205 -2.53 12.23 -7.74
C LEU A 205 -3.92 12.38 -7.10
N LYS A 206 -4.70 13.41 -7.47
CA LYS A 206 -6.07 13.56 -6.98
C LYS A 206 -6.92 12.32 -7.30
N ASN A 207 -6.87 11.81 -8.53
CA ASN A 207 -7.63 10.61 -8.90
C ASN A 207 -7.09 9.35 -8.22
N LEU A 208 -5.77 9.18 -8.13
CA LEU A 208 -5.18 8.04 -7.41
C LEU A 208 -5.57 8.04 -5.93
N MET A 209 -5.63 9.20 -5.27
CA MET A 209 -6.06 9.29 -3.86
C MET A 209 -7.56 9.00 -3.69
N GLN A 210 -8.40 9.39 -4.64
CA GLN A 210 -9.83 9.02 -4.65
C GLN A 210 -10.01 7.51 -4.83
N ILE A 211 -9.29 6.92 -5.79
CA ILE A 211 -9.30 5.47 -6.02
C ILE A 211 -8.78 4.74 -4.79
N LYS A 212 -7.64 5.16 -4.23
CA LYS A 212 -7.07 4.59 -3.00
C LYS A 212 -8.09 4.59 -1.86
N ARG A 213 -8.75 5.71 -1.62
CA ARG A 213 -9.81 5.79 -0.59
C ARG A 213 -10.91 4.76 -0.84
N TRP A 214 -11.39 4.68 -2.08
CA TRP A 214 -12.43 3.73 -2.46
C TRP A 214 -11.98 2.27 -2.26
N VAL A 215 -10.76 1.92 -2.68
CA VAL A 215 -10.18 0.58 -2.52
C VAL A 215 -10.02 0.21 -1.04
N LEU A 216 -9.47 1.14 -0.24
CA LEU A 216 -9.31 0.92 1.21
C LEU A 216 -10.66 0.65 1.88
N ASN A 217 -11.67 1.47 1.57
CA ASN A 217 -13.01 1.30 2.12
C ASN A 217 -13.65 -0.02 1.68
N LEU A 218 -13.47 -0.41 0.41
CA LEU A 218 -13.97 -1.68 -0.11
C LEU A 218 -13.32 -2.86 0.62
N ILE A 219 -12.01 -2.87 0.80
CA ILE A 219 -11.33 -3.95 1.52
C ILE A 219 -11.83 -4.01 2.96
N SER A 220 -11.88 -2.86 3.66
CA SER A 220 -12.34 -2.78 5.04
C SER A 220 -13.81 -3.22 5.20
N SER A 221 -14.70 -2.91 4.25
CA SER A 221 -16.12 -3.32 4.35
C SER A 221 -16.35 -4.82 4.25
N TYR A 222 -15.39 -5.59 3.72
CA TYR A 222 -15.44 -7.05 3.69
C TYR A 222 -14.57 -7.69 4.78
N LEU A 223 -13.45 -7.05 5.11
CA LEU A 223 -12.51 -7.52 6.12
C LEU A 223 -13.05 -7.34 7.55
N ASP A 224 -13.63 -6.18 7.84
CA ASP A 224 -14.07 -5.78 9.18
C ASP A 224 -15.55 -6.11 9.45
N LYS A 225 -16.27 -6.61 8.45
CA LYS A 225 -17.64 -7.08 8.62
C LYS A 225 -17.66 -8.30 9.53
N GLU A 226 -18.40 -8.19 10.63
CA GLU A 226 -18.72 -9.30 11.52
C GLU A 226 -19.61 -10.30 10.78
N GLU A 227 -19.24 -11.58 10.85
CA GLU A 227 -20.02 -12.72 10.35
C GLU A 227 -20.85 -13.32 11.47
#